data_AF-A0A2V5YZZ1-F1
#
_entry.id   AF-A0A2V5YZZ1-F1
#
_cell.length_a   1.000
_cell.length_b   1.000
_cell.length_c   1.000
_cell.angle_alpha   90.00
_cell.angle_beta   90.00
_cell.angle_gamma   90.00
#
_symmetry.space_group_name_H-M   'P 1'
#
loop_
_entity.id
_entity.type
_entity.pdbx_description
1 polymer ?
#
loop_
_entity_poly.entity_id
_entity_poly.type
_entity_poly.pdbx_seq_one_letter_code
_entity_poly.pdbx_strand_id
1 'polypeptide(L)'
;MRFWPKRNNRVLVVGIFQSVGAGRAVLQNLHRARFRRAAAIYASAKGRQRVEEPGISAIGGSAAALILSVVLGAFIFWARGMLWDNRPVGVALALAAFALGGAITGWILVQLLREHVDSASFARFTNTILPNETVVLAEVEASEASRVLAILRGMETEAPVTFGFYPPPPFSVEPTARPLGHELPSSQRLVEKAASLARAIAVSRAAKPRGASFLHRLLEIEDALEWTNMSLTMSAEAHHAFTLSAEWLLDNAYLIREQVTDLRKSLPQKYYGKLPLIASGPSAGLPRVYHLAAEMVSETDGALEPEIIRRFLGAFQAITPLDIGELWALPLMLRLQLLE
;
A
#
# COMPACT_ATOMS: atom_id res chain seq x y z
N MET A 1 -17.35 -2.42 18.62
CA MET A 1 -16.24 -1.59 18.13
C MET A 1 -15.02 -2.48 17.99
N ARG A 2 -14.68 -2.87 16.76
CA ARG A 2 -13.65 -3.87 16.49
C ARG A 2 -12.40 -3.10 16.06
N PHE A 3 -11.41 -3.00 16.95
CA PHE A 3 -10.11 -2.41 16.67
C PHE A 3 -9.43 -3.23 15.57
N TRP A 4 -9.46 -2.74 14.34
CA TRP A 4 -8.53 -3.19 13.31
C TRP A 4 -7.12 -2.69 13.68
N PRO A 5 -6.08 -3.51 13.53
CA PRO A 5 -4.71 -3.05 13.74
C PRO A 5 -4.45 -1.88 12.78
N LYS A 6 -3.82 -0.80 13.27
CA LYS A 6 -3.42 0.34 12.44
C LYS A 6 -2.61 -0.19 11.24
N ARG A 7 -3.23 -0.19 10.05
CA ARG A 7 -2.56 -0.37 8.76
C ARG A 7 -1.41 0.64 8.72
N ASN A 8 -0.20 0.19 8.40
CA ASN A 8 0.97 1.04 8.25
C ASN A 8 0.77 1.88 6.97
N ASN A 9 0.03 2.99 7.05
CA ASN A 9 -0.32 3.89 5.93
C ASN A 9 0.87 4.76 5.49
N ARG A 10 2.07 4.19 5.57
CA ARG A 10 3.33 4.88 5.35
C ARG A 10 3.70 4.79 3.88
N VAL A 11 3.99 5.93 3.31
CA VAL A 11 4.46 6.14 1.94
C VAL A 11 5.97 6.21 2.00
N LEU A 12 6.61 5.45 1.11
CA LEU A 12 8.04 5.56 0.90
C LEU A 12 8.31 6.55 -0.20
N VAL A 13 8.89 7.69 0.15
CA VAL A 13 9.35 8.70 -0.81
C VAL A 13 10.85 8.53 -1.02
N VAL A 14 11.26 8.47 -2.28
CA VAL A 14 12.64 8.21 -2.70
C VAL A 14 13.10 9.36 -3.57
N GLY A 15 14.28 9.92 -3.30
CA GLY A 15 14.94 10.89 -4.17
C GLY A 15 16.32 10.39 -4.57
N ILE A 16 16.63 10.42 -5.87
CA ILE A 16 17.94 10.04 -6.41
C ILE A 16 18.71 11.30 -6.79
N PHE A 17 19.91 11.42 -6.25
CA PHE A 17 20.80 12.57 -6.40
C PHE A 17 22.12 12.15 -7.03
N GLN A 18 22.64 12.96 -7.95
CA GLN A 18 23.93 12.73 -8.62
C GLN A 18 25.15 13.07 -7.74
N SER A 19 24.93 13.71 -6.58
CA SER A 19 26.00 14.08 -5.67
C SER A 19 25.72 13.71 -4.21
N VAL A 20 26.78 13.29 -3.52
CA VAL A 20 26.76 12.99 -2.08
C VAL A 20 26.40 14.21 -1.26
N GLY A 21 26.89 15.39 -1.68
CA GLY A 21 26.62 16.66 -1.03
C GLY A 21 25.13 17.00 -1.04
N ALA A 22 24.47 16.85 -2.19
CA ALA A 22 23.04 17.11 -2.31
C ALA A 22 22.22 16.13 -1.47
N GLY A 23 22.50 14.83 -1.55
CA GLY A 23 21.79 13.82 -0.76
C GLY A 23 21.91 14.05 0.76
N ARG A 24 23.11 14.40 1.25
CA ARG A 24 23.33 14.72 2.67
C ARG A 24 22.60 15.99 3.11
N ALA A 25 22.62 17.04 2.28
CA ALA A 25 21.93 18.30 2.59
C ALA A 25 20.42 18.09 2.69
N VAL A 26 19.84 17.32 1.76
CA VAL A 26 18.42 16.97 1.77
C VAL A 26 18.06 16.16 3.00
N LEU A 27 18.88 15.16 3.36
CA LEU A 27 18.64 14.37 4.55
C LEU A 27 18.67 15.23 5.83
N GLN A 28 19.57 16.20 5.92
CA GLN A 28 19.58 17.16 7.04
C GLN A 28 18.31 18.02 7.07
N ASN A 29 17.82 18.47 5.91
CA ASN A 29 16.59 19.25 5.82
C ASN A 29 15.36 18.43 6.22
N LEU A 30 15.29 17.14 5.86
CA LEU A 30 14.24 16.22 6.31
C LEU A 30 14.22 16.11 7.85
N HIS A 31 15.39 15.93 8.47
CA HIS A 31 15.50 15.86 9.92
C HIS A 31 15.14 17.18 10.61
N ARG A 32 15.55 18.34 10.04
CA ARG A 32 15.12 19.68 10.52
C ARG A 32 13.61 19.85 10.46
N ALA A 33 12.98 19.30 9.43
CA ALA A 33 11.53 19.29 9.25
C ALA A 33 10.80 18.26 10.14
N ARG A 34 11.52 17.53 11.01
CA ARG A 34 11.07 16.48 11.94
C ARG A 34 10.73 15.14 11.30
N PHE A 35 11.15 14.89 10.07
CA PHE A 35 11.07 13.57 9.44
C PHE A 35 12.23 12.70 9.92
N ARG A 36 11.98 11.85 10.93
CA ARG A 36 13.01 11.01 11.58
C ARG A 36 13.25 9.67 10.88
N ARG A 37 12.27 9.17 10.12
CA ARG A 37 12.39 7.95 9.31
C ARG A 37 12.91 8.28 7.93
N ALA A 38 14.13 8.81 7.89
CA ALA A 38 14.81 9.12 6.65
C ALA A 38 16.24 8.61 6.68
N ALA A 39 16.72 8.10 5.55
CA ALA A 39 18.07 7.58 5.41
C ALA A 39 18.63 7.96 4.03
N ALA A 40 19.94 8.14 3.92
CA ALA A 40 20.62 8.23 2.63
C ALA A 40 21.56 7.04 2.43
N ILE A 41 21.49 6.46 1.24
CA ILE A 41 22.38 5.40 0.78
C ILE A 41 23.26 5.99 -0.30
N TYR A 42 24.56 5.92 -0.09
CA TYR A 42 25.54 6.31 -1.10
C TYR A 42 26.25 5.09 -1.67
N ALA A 43 26.26 4.97 -3.00
CA ALA A 43 27.01 3.96 -3.72
C ALA A 43 28.35 4.55 -4.22
N SER A 44 29.46 4.17 -3.57
CA SER A 44 30.79 4.54 -4.06
C SER A 44 31.16 3.73 -5.31
N ALA A 45 31.88 4.33 -6.25
CA ALA A 45 32.45 3.67 -7.44
C ALA A 45 33.26 2.37 -7.16
N LYS A 46 33.68 2.13 -5.91
CA LYS A 46 34.39 0.91 -5.48
C LYS A 46 33.48 -0.17 -4.87
N GLY A 47 32.15 -0.05 -4.99
CA GLY A 47 31.19 -1.00 -4.42
C GLY A 47 31.00 -0.92 -2.90
N ARG A 48 31.62 0.06 -2.23
CA ARG A 48 31.39 0.34 -0.81
C ARG A 48 30.15 1.20 -0.65
N GLN A 49 29.09 0.61 -0.11
CA GLN A 49 27.89 1.32 0.26
C GLN A 49 28.09 1.96 1.65
N ARG A 50 27.75 3.23 1.79
CA ARG A 50 27.70 3.90 3.10
C ARG A 50 26.29 4.42 3.33
N VAL A 51 25.73 4.00 4.45
CA VAL A 51 24.44 4.49 4.94
C VAL A 51 24.75 5.69 5.82
N GLU A 52 24.31 6.86 5.42
CA GLU A 52 24.38 8.05 6.26
C GLU A 52 23.05 8.19 7.00
N GLU A 53 23.10 7.91 8.31
CA GLU A 53 22.02 8.23 9.26
C GLU A 53 22.48 9.43 10.11
N PRO A 54 21.94 10.64 9.92
CA PRO A 54 22.22 11.76 10.79
C PRO A 54 21.28 11.67 12.00
N GLY A 55 21.50 10.64 12.80
CA GLY A 55 21.14 10.65 14.21
C GLY A 55 22.40 10.84 15.04
N ILE A 56 22.26 11.19 16.31
CA ILE A 56 23.35 10.98 17.27
C ILE A 56 23.82 9.53 17.06
N SER A 57 25.04 9.38 16.55
CA SER A 57 25.65 8.06 16.32
C SER A 57 25.43 7.24 17.58
N ALA A 58 25.09 5.96 17.47
CA ALA A 58 24.89 5.09 18.63
C ALA A 58 26.10 5.19 19.58
N ILE A 59 27.28 5.45 19.01
CA ILE A 59 28.54 5.72 19.71
C ILE A 59 28.52 7.09 20.42
N GLY A 60 28.05 8.15 19.77
CA GLY A 60 27.95 9.50 20.36
C GLY A 60 26.91 9.61 21.49
N GLY A 61 25.77 8.92 21.36
CA GLY A 61 24.71 8.92 22.37
C GLY A 61 25.09 8.08 23.58
N SER A 62 25.75 6.94 23.35
CA SER A 62 26.34 6.12 24.40
C SER A 62 27.45 6.85 25.13
N ALA A 63 28.30 7.62 24.42
CA ALA A 63 29.36 8.42 25.02
C ALA A 63 28.81 9.54 25.93
N ALA A 64 27.76 10.25 25.50
CA ALA A 64 27.12 11.28 26.32
C ALA A 64 26.46 10.69 27.59
N ALA A 65 25.78 9.55 27.46
CA ALA A 65 25.17 8.84 28.59
C ALA A 65 26.22 8.28 29.57
N LEU A 66 27.37 7.81 29.05
CA LEU A 66 28.55 7.42 29.83
C LEU A 66 29.09 8.56 30.69
N ILE A 67 29.28 9.73 30.08
CA ILE A 67 29.80 10.91 30.79
C ILE A 67 28.81 11.30 31.90
N LEU A 68 27.51 11.33 31.60
CA LEU A 68 26.48 11.71 32.57
C LEU A 68 26.37 10.68 33.71
N SER A 69 26.48 9.39 33.44
CA SER A 69 26.41 8.34 34.46
C SER A 69 27.63 8.28 35.36
N VAL A 70 28.83 8.55 34.82
CA VAL A 70 30.07 8.64 35.61
C VAL A 70 30.05 9.87 36.52
N VAL A 71 29.58 11.02 36.01
CA VAL A 71 29.42 12.24 36.82
C VAL A 71 28.40 12.04 37.95
N LEU A 72 27.26 11.40 37.65
CA LEU A 72 26.24 11.09 38.65
C LEU A 72 26.74 10.09 39.69
N GLY A 73 27.48 9.06 39.26
CA GLY A 73 28.14 8.09 40.15
C GLY A 73 29.12 8.78 41.10
N ALA A 74 30.03 9.61 40.57
CA ALA A 74 31.00 10.37 41.36
C ALA A 74 30.31 11.30 42.38
N PHE A 75 29.21 11.94 41.99
CA PHE A 75 28.42 12.79 42.88
C PHE A 75 27.78 11.99 44.03
N ILE A 76 27.20 10.81 43.74
CA ILE A 76 26.61 9.94 44.76
C ILE A 76 27.69 9.43 45.75
N PHE A 77 28.88 9.09 45.26
CA PHE A 77 30.01 8.66 46.08
C PHE A 77 30.54 9.78 46.99
N TRP A 78 30.60 11.01 46.46
CA TRP A 78 30.95 12.20 47.24
C TRP A 78 29.91 12.50 48.33
N ALA A 79 28.62 12.50 47.98
CA ALA A 79 27.52 12.79 48.91
C ALA A 79 27.38 11.76 50.05
N ARG A 80 27.81 10.50 49.83
CA ARG A 80 27.83 9.44 50.85
C ARG A 80 29.11 9.37 51.69
N GLY A 81 30.08 10.27 51.48
CA GLY A 81 31.34 10.31 52.23
C GLY A 81 32.27 9.11 51.98
N MET A 82 32.00 8.30 50.96
CA MET A 82 32.68 7.02 50.71
C MET A 82 34.04 7.20 50.00
N LEU A 83 34.35 8.40 49.51
CA LEU A 83 35.64 8.72 48.88
C LEU A 83 36.80 8.79 49.89
N TRP A 84 36.51 8.85 51.20
CA TRP A 84 37.53 8.89 52.27
C TRP A 84 37.92 7.51 52.79
N ASP A 85 37.18 6.45 52.44
CA ASP A 85 37.50 5.08 52.86
C ASP A 85 38.48 4.46 51.87
N ASN A 86 39.60 3.95 52.36
CA ASN A 86 40.86 3.75 51.62
C ASN A 86 40.85 2.48 50.72
N ARG A 87 39.77 2.27 49.96
CA ARG A 87 39.56 1.15 49.03
C ARG A 87 39.44 1.64 47.59
N PRO A 88 40.55 2.09 46.97
CA PRO A 88 40.52 2.68 45.62
C PRO A 88 39.97 1.72 44.57
N VAL A 89 40.19 0.41 44.74
CA VAL A 89 39.69 -0.64 43.83
C VAL A 89 38.15 -0.74 43.86
N GLY A 90 37.52 -0.55 45.03
CA GLY A 90 36.06 -0.62 45.16
C GLY A 90 35.35 0.56 44.50
N VAL A 91 35.91 1.77 44.66
CA VAL A 91 35.41 2.98 44.02
C VAL A 91 35.57 2.90 42.49
N ALA A 92 36.72 2.40 42.02
CA ALA A 92 36.97 2.20 40.59
C ALA A 92 35.98 1.20 39.95
N LEU A 93 35.72 0.07 40.61
CA LEU A 93 34.74 -0.93 40.13
C LEU A 93 33.32 -0.38 40.09
N ALA A 94 32.93 0.42 41.08
CA ALA A 94 31.58 1.00 41.12
C ALA A 94 31.39 2.07 40.03
N LEU A 95 32.37 2.95 39.81
CA LEU A 95 32.33 3.90 38.70
C LEU A 95 32.31 3.20 37.34
N ALA A 96 33.06 2.11 37.18
CA ALA A 96 33.01 1.28 35.97
C ALA A 96 31.62 0.63 35.76
N ALA A 97 30.94 0.21 36.84
CA ALA A 97 29.59 -0.33 36.76
C ALA A 97 28.56 0.75 36.34
N PHE A 98 28.66 1.98 36.86
CA PHE A 98 27.84 3.11 36.42
C PHE A 98 28.12 3.52 34.97
N ALA A 99 29.39 3.47 34.56
CA ALA A 99 29.82 3.72 33.19
C ALA A 99 29.19 2.72 32.21
N LEU A 100 29.27 1.43 32.51
CA LEU A 100 28.65 0.36 31.70
C LEU A 100 27.12 0.45 31.71
N GLY A 101 26.50 0.69 32.86
CA GLY A 101 25.05 0.86 32.95
C GLY A 101 24.53 2.06 32.15
N GLY A 102 25.24 3.20 32.22
CA GLY A 102 24.93 4.39 31.42
C GLY A 102 25.13 4.19 29.93
N ALA A 103 26.21 3.50 29.53
CA ALA A 103 26.47 3.16 28.14
C ALA A 103 25.34 2.28 27.56
N ILE A 104 24.96 1.21 28.27
CA ILE A 104 23.94 0.26 27.82
C ILE A 104 22.57 0.91 27.78
N THR A 105 22.18 1.65 28.82
CA THR A 105 20.88 2.35 28.85
C THR A 105 20.80 3.46 27.81
N GLY A 106 21.89 4.23 27.61
CA GLY A 106 22.00 5.23 26.55
C GLY A 106 21.94 4.61 25.16
N TRP A 107 22.62 3.48 24.94
CA TRP A 107 22.57 2.73 23.70
C TRP A 107 21.16 2.21 23.39
N ILE A 108 20.51 1.58 24.38
CA ILE A 108 19.13 1.06 24.27
C ILE A 108 18.13 2.21 24.03
N LEU A 109 18.26 3.34 24.75
CA LEU A 109 17.38 4.50 24.57
C LEU A 109 17.53 5.12 23.18
N VAL A 110 18.77 5.26 22.69
CA VAL A 110 19.05 5.71 21.33
C VAL A 110 18.50 4.72 20.30
N GLN A 111 18.62 3.41 20.54
CA GLN A 111 18.10 2.38 19.65
C GLN A 111 16.57 2.34 19.62
N LEU A 112 15.90 2.57 20.76
CA LEU A 112 14.44 2.66 20.87
C LEU A 112 13.88 3.95 20.25
N LEU A 113 14.63 5.05 20.31
CA LEU A 113 14.24 6.33 19.71
C LEU A 113 14.59 6.46 18.23
N ARG A 114 15.43 5.56 17.70
CA ARG A 114 15.73 5.49 16.26
C ARG A 114 14.56 4.81 15.55
N GLU A 115 13.73 5.64 14.94
CA GLU A 115 12.82 5.15 13.93
C GLU A 115 13.60 4.94 12.62
N HIS A 116 13.86 3.68 12.28
CA HIS A 116 14.51 3.35 11.02
C HIS A 116 13.46 3.24 9.91
N VAL A 117 13.88 3.55 8.68
CA VAL A 117 13.20 3.09 7.46
C VAL A 117 13.15 1.56 7.49
N ASP A 118 12.05 0.97 7.06
CA ASP A 118 11.88 -0.48 7.06
C ASP A 118 13.03 -1.18 6.30
N SER A 119 13.52 -2.28 6.86
CA SER A 119 14.68 -2.97 6.32
C SER A 119 14.40 -3.62 4.96
N ALA A 120 13.14 -3.98 4.67
CA ALA A 120 12.75 -4.49 3.36
C ALA A 120 12.69 -3.38 2.30
N SER A 121 12.15 -2.20 2.66
CA SER A 121 12.24 -0.98 1.83
C SER A 121 13.70 -0.67 1.50
N PHE A 122 14.58 -0.75 2.49
CA PHE A 122 16.01 -0.51 2.34
C PHE A 122 16.68 -1.50 1.36
N ALA A 123 16.45 -2.80 1.55
CA ALA A 123 17.02 -3.87 0.72
C ALA A 123 16.57 -3.81 -0.75
N ARG A 124 15.38 -3.27 -1.02
CA ARG A 124 14.88 -3.10 -2.39
C ARG A 124 15.75 -2.16 -3.21
N PHE A 125 16.25 -1.08 -2.60
CA PHE A 125 17.02 -0.06 -3.32
C PHE A 125 18.52 -0.29 -3.31
N THR A 126 19.07 -1.04 -2.35
CA THR A 126 20.53 -1.32 -2.28
C THR A 126 21.10 -1.97 -3.54
N ASN A 127 20.26 -2.67 -4.33
CA ASN A 127 20.67 -3.34 -5.56
C ASN A 127 20.42 -2.53 -6.84
N THR A 128 19.80 -1.35 -6.73
CA THR A 128 19.37 -0.54 -7.89
C THR A 128 20.15 0.78 -8.00
N ILE A 129 20.97 1.14 -7.01
CA ILE A 129 21.74 2.39 -7.01
C ILE A 129 22.91 2.30 -7.99
N LEU A 130 23.01 3.27 -8.90
CA LEU A 130 24.17 3.36 -9.79
C LEU A 130 25.40 3.89 -9.05
N PRO A 131 26.62 3.58 -9.53
CA PRO A 131 27.84 4.15 -8.98
C PRO A 131 27.82 5.68 -9.00
N ASN A 132 28.21 6.29 -7.87
CA ASN A 132 28.22 7.75 -7.62
C ASN A 132 26.85 8.40 -7.39
N GLU A 133 25.77 7.63 -7.31
CA GLU A 133 24.47 8.15 -6.91
C GLU A 133 24.25 8.07 -5.40
N THR A 134 23.41 8.99 -4.91
CA THR A 134 22.91 9.00 -3.54
C THR A 134 21.40 8.88 -3.56
N VAL A 135 20.87 7.85 -2.91
CA VAL A 135 19.42 7.63 -2.77
C VAL A 135 19.02 8.06 -1.37
N VAL A 136 18.10 9.03 -1.27
CA VAL A 136 17.47 9.43 -0.02
C VAL A 136 16.10 8.78 0.06
N LEU A 137 15.85 8.03 1.13
CA LEU A 137 14.62 7.33 1.44
C LEU A 137 13.95 8.02 2.63
N ALA A 138 12.64 8.24 2.56
CA ALA A 138 11.86 8.77 3.68
C ALA A 138 10.51 8.02 3.79
N GLU A 139 10.23 7.46 4.96
CA GLU A 139 8.93 6.84 5.26
C GLU A 139 8.05 7.78 6.06
N VAL A 140 6.96 8.23 5.45
CA VAL A 140 6.07 9.23 6.05
C VAL A 140 4.61 8.83 5.91
N GLU A 141 3.74 9.41 6.72
CA GLU A 141 2.29 9.29 6.50
C GLU A 141 1.92 9.92 5.14
N ALA A 142 0.90 9.38 4.47
CA ALA A 142 0.47 9.87 3.16
C ALA A 142 0.20 11.38 3.11
N SER A 143 -0.32 11.97 4.18
CA SER A 143 -0.58 13.41 4.28
C SER A 143 0.69 14.27 4.23
N GLU A 144 1.85 13.73 4.60
CA GLU A 144 3.12 14.48 4.61
C GLU A 144 4.02 14.18 3.41
N ALA A 145 3.61 13.28 2.52
CA ALA A 145 4.42 12.86 1.37
C ALA A 145 4.70 14.01 0.39
N SER A 146 3.73 14.89 0.10
CA SER A 146 3.95 16.07 -0.76
C SER A 146 4.93 17.07 -0.15
N ARG A 147 4.93 17.20 1.19
CA ARG A 147 5.90 18.03 1.92
C ARG A 147 7.31 17.46 1.84
N VAL A 148 7.46 16.14 1.91
CA VAL A 148 8.74 15.46 1.68
C VAL A 148 9.21 15.64 0.24
N LEU A 149 8.34 15.44 -0.75
CA LEU A 149 8.66 15.68 -2.16
C LEU A 149 9.16 17.11 -2.40
N ALA A 150 8.52 18.11 -1.80
CA ALA A 150 8.96 19.49 -1.86
C ALA A 150 10.36 19.69 -1.26
N ILE A 151 10.67 19.04 -0.13
CA ILE A 151 12.01 19.09 0.49
C ILE A 151 13.06 18.40 -0.40
N LEU A 152 12.72 17.26 -1.00
CA LEU A 152 13.62 16.55 -1.91
C LEU A 152 13.97 17.44 -3.12
N ARG A 153 12.99 18.18 -3.65
CA ARG A 153 13.17 19.01 -4.86
C ARG A 153 13.62 20.44 -4.63
N GLY A 154 13.49 20.98 -3.42
CA GLY A 154 13.83 22.38 -3.10
C GLY A 154 15.32 22.72 -3.16
N MET A 155 16.19 21.82 -3.64
CA MET A 155 17.60 22.08 -3.85
C MET A 155 17.82 22.62 -5.28
N GLU A 156 18.01 23.93 -5.40
CA GLU A 156 18.08 24.70 -6.66
C GLU A 156 19.17 24.27 -7.66
N THR A 157 20.11 23.40 -7.29
CA THR A 157 21.27 23.06 -8.14
C THR A 157 20.99 21.96 -9.17
N GLU A 158 20.21 20.93 -8.83
CA GLU A 158 19.85 19.81 -9.74
C GLU A 158 18.52 19.19 -9.29
N ALA A 159 17.53 19.10 -10.16
CA ALA A 159 16.25 18.47 -9.83
C ALA A 159 16.44 16.94 -9.71
N PRO A 160 16.27 16.35 -8.51
CA PRO A 160 16.43 14.91 -8.34
C PRO A 160 15.28 14.15 -9.00
N VAL A 161 15.55 12.90 -9.38
CA VAL A 161 14.47 11.98 -9.76
C VAL A 161 13.79 11.51 -8.47
N THR A 162 12.50 11.80 -8.32
CA THR A 162 11.76 11.50 -7.09
C THR A 162 10.64 10.50 -7.33
N PHE A 163 10.58 9.41 -6.57
CA PHE A 163 9.52 8.42 -6.62
C PHE A 163 8.73 8.39 -5.32
N GLY A 164 7.40 8.31 -5.39
CA GLY A 164 6.53 8.02 -4.25
C GLY A 164 5.94 6.63 -4.38
N PHE A 165 6.20 5.75 -3.42
CA PHE A 165 5.66 4.40 -3.38
C PHE A 165 4.61 4.29 -2.27
N TYR A 166 3.35 4.14 -2.67
CA TYR A 166 2.29 3.72 -1.75
C TYR A 166 2.25 2.21 -1.70
N PRO A 167 2.30 1.59 -0.51
CA PRO A 167 2.06 0.16 -0.40
C PRO A 167 0.63 -0.14 -0.89
N PRO A 168 0.43 -1.09 -1.82
CA PRO A 168 -0.91 -1.47 -2.24
C PRO A 168 -1.68 -2.02 -1.03
N PRO A 169 -2.99 -1.74 -0.94
CA PRO A 169 -3.84 -2.43 0.01
C PRO A 169 -3.79 -3.94 -0.30
N PRO A 170 -4.01 -4.81 0.70
CA PRO A 170 -4.11 -6.24 0.44
C PRO A 170 -5.33 -6.50 -0.45
N PHE A 171 -5.10 -6.86 -1.71
CA PHE A 171 -6.12 -7.37 -2.63
C PHE A 171 -6.31 -8.85 -2.31
N SER A 172 -7.33 -9.16 -1.51
CA SER A 172 -7.59 -10.54 -1.09
C SER A 172 -8.62 -11.23 -1.95
N VAL A 173 -9.42 -10.44 -2.69
CA VAL A 173 -10.45 -10.94 -3.56
C VAL A 173 -9.96 -11.05 -5.00
N GLU A 174 -9.98 -12.26 -5.53
CA GLU A 174 -9.73 -12.48 -6.95
C GLU A 174 -10.89 -11.93 -7.80
N PRO A 175 -10.58 -11.21 -8.90
CA PRO A 175 -11.56 -10.78 -9.89
C PRO A 175 -12.33 -11.99 -10.45
N THR A 176 -13.63 -11.81 -10.66
CA THR A 176 -14.47 -12.88 -11.21
C THR A 176 -14.45 -12.88 -12.74
N ALA A 177 -14.35 -11.68 -13.33
CA ALA A 177 -14.19 -11.51 -14.76
C ALA A 177 -12.81 -12.02 -15.20
N ARG A 178 -12.76 -12.57 -16.41
CA ARG A 178 -11.48 -12.89 -17.06
C ARG A 178 -10.84 -11.58 -17.50
N PRO A 179 -9.50 -11.55 -17.63
CA PRO A 179 -8.84 -10.40 -18.24
C PRO A 179 -9.49 -10.03 -19.56
N LEU A 180 -9.83 -8.75 -19.67
CA LEU A 180 -10.36 -8.10 -20.85
C LEU A 180 -9.44 -8.39 -22.05
N GLY A 181 -10.02 -8.77 -23.18
CA GLY A 181 -9.32 -9.25 -24.38
C GLY A 181 -9.67 -8.37 -25.58
N HIS A 182 -8.70 -8.13 -26.47
CA HIS A 182 -8.77 -7.07 -27.47
C HIS A 182 -9.73 -7.26 -28.67
N GLU A 183 -10.60 -8.28 -28.65
CA GLU A 183 -11.48 -8.60 -29.79
C GLU A 183 -12.96 -8.60 -29.39
N LEU A 184 -13.75 -7.73 -30.04
CA LEU A 184 -15.19 -7.71 -29.89
C LEU A 184 -15.81 -9.00 -30.47
N PRO A 185 -16.71 -9.67 -29.73
CA PRO A 185 -17.28 -10.92 -30.16
C PRO A 185 -18.25 -10.68 -31.31
N SER A 186 -18.27 -11.60 -32.27
CA SER A 186 -19.38 -11.63 -33.24
C SER A 186 -20.70 -11.88 -32.52
N SER A 187 -21.80 -11.34 -33.05
CA SER A 187 -23.12 -11.55 -32.44
C SER A 187 -23.48 -13.04 -32.32
N GLN A 188 -23.00 -13.89 -33.21
CA GLN A 188 -23.25 -15.33 -33.15
C GLN A 188 -22.50 -15.96 -31.97
N ARG A 189 -21.23 -15.63 -31.78
CA ARG A 189 -20.41 -16.11 -30.65
C ARG A 189 -21.04 -15.73 -29.31
N LEU A 190 -21.56 -14.51 -29.20
CA LEU A 190 -22.26 -14.03 -27.99
C LEU A 190 -23.46 -14.92 -27.65
N VAL A 191 -24.30 -15.23 -28.63
CA VAL A 191 -25.49 -16.09 -28.48
C VAL A 191 -25.11 -17.52 -28.13
N GLU A 192 -24.12 -18.09 -28.83
CA GLU A 192 -23.61 -19.44 -28.57
C GLU A 192 -23.03 -19.56 -27.16
N LYS A 193 -22.27 -18.55 -26.72
CA LYS A 193 -21.69 -18.53 -25.37
C LYS A 193 -22.76 -18.42 -24.31
N ALA A 194 -23.75 -17.54 -24.48
CA ALA A 194 -24.88 -17.41 -23.57
C ALA A 194 -25.67 -18.72 -23.45
N ALA A 195 -25.93 -19.39 -24.59
CA ALA A 195 -26.62 -20.68 -24.62
C ALA A 195 -25.81 -21.81 -23.95
N SER A 196 -24.49 -21.83 -24.17
CA SER A 196 -23.57 -22.77 -23.51
C SER A 196 -23.57 -22.57 -21.99
N LEU A 197 -23.49 -21.31 -21.55
CA LEU A 197 -23.51 -20.94 -20.14
C LEU A 197 -24.84 -21.30 -19.46
N ALA A 198 -25.98 -21.10 -20.15
CA ALA A 198 -27.29 -21.52 -19.64
C ALA A 198 -27.38 -23.03 -19.38
N ARG A 199 -26.82 -23.85 -20.28
CA ARG A 199 -26.79 -25.31 -20.10
C ARG A 199 -25.84 -25.75 -18.98
N ALA A 200 -24.75 -25.02 -18.77
CA ALA A 200 -23.71 -25.39 -17.80
C ALA A 200 -24.06 -25.00 -16.36
N ILE A 201 -24.79 -23.90 -16.15
CA ILE A 201 -25.08 -23.40 -14.80
C ILE A 201 -26.27 -24.15 -14.19
N ALA A 202 -25.96 -25.10 -13.29
CA ALA A 202 -26.92 -25.64 -12.36
C ALA A 202 -27.07 -24.72 -11.14
N VAL A 203 -28.31 -24.45 -10.72
CA VAL A 203 -28.63 -23.60 -9.57
C VAL A 203 -29.22 -24.44 -8.45
N SER A 204 -28.87 -24.15 -7.20
CA SER A 204 -29.45 -24.81 -6.03
C SER A 204 -29.83 -23.79 -4.96
N ARG A 205 -31.07 -23.87 -4.46
CA ARG A 205 -31.53 -23.06 -3.31
C ARG A 205 -30.94 -23.52 -1.98
N ALA A 206 -30.40 -24.74 -1.94
CA ALA A 206 -29.72 -25.29 -0.76
C ALA A 206 -28.21 -24.99 -0.76
N ALA A 207 -27.66 -24.44 -1.85
CA ALA A 207 -26.27 -24.03 -1.90
C ALA A 207 -26.01 -22.92 -0.86
N LYS A 208 -24.81 -22.93 -0.30
CA LYS A 208 -24.37 -21.91 0.65
C LYS A 208 -23.55 -20.84 -0.08
N PRO A 209 -23.71 -19.55 0.26
CA PRO A 209 -22.84 -18.51 -0.26
C PRO A 209 -21.37 -18.84 0.00
N ARG A 210 -20.52 -18.66 -1.02
CA ARG A 210 -19.08 -18.89 -0.94
C ARG A 210 -18.34 -17.70 -1.55
N GLY A 211 -17.19 -17.36 -0.98
CA GLY A 211 -16.37 -16.22 -1.40
C GLY A 211 -16.70 -14.92 -0.69
N ALA A 212 -16.05 -13.84 -1.11
CA ALA A 212 -16.27 -12.50 -0.56
C ALA A 212 -17.67 -11.97 -0.90
N SER A 213 -18.32 -11.35 0.08
CA SER A 213 -19.59 -10.66 -0.13
C SER A 213 -19.41 -9.49 -1.11
N PHE A 214 -20.48 -9.09 -1.81
CA PHE A 214 -20.44 -7.94 -2.72
C PHE A 214 -20.00 -6.64 -2.03
N LEU A 215 -20.37 -6.43 -0.77
CA LEU A 215 -19.89 -5.28 0.00
C LEU A 215 -18.39 -5.35 0.26
N HIS A 216 -17.86 -6.55 0.54
CA HIS A 216 -16.42 -6.71 0.76
C HIS A 216 -15.63 -6.47 -0.54
N ARG A 217 -16.11 -6.99 -1.67
CA ARG A 217 -15.57 -6.69 -3.01
C ARG A 217 -15.57 -5.20 -3.29
N LEU A 218 -16.71 -4.53 -3.08
CA LEU A 218 -16.82 -3.10 -3.30
C LEU A 218 -15.88 -2.28 -2.42
N LEU A 219 -15.66 -2.70 -1.17
CA LEU A 219 -14.69 -2.06 -0.28
C LEU A 219 -13.24 -2.26 -0.75
N GLU A 220 -12.89 -3.45 -1.27
CA GLU A 220 -11.55 -3.66 -1.84
C GLU A 220 -11.35 -2.85 -3.13
N ILE A 221 -12.38 -2.72 -3.97
CA ILE A 221 -12.36 -1.83 -5.15
C ILE A 221 -12.18 -0.36 -4.72
N GLU A 222 -12.90 0.08 -3.69
CA GLU A 222 -12.78 1.44 -3.14
C GLU A 222 -11.35 1.71 -2.63
N ASP A 223 -10.79 0.78 -1.85
CA ASP A 223 -9.39 0.82 -1.39
C ASP A 223 -8.41 0.84 -2.59
N ALA A 224 -8.67 0.05 -3.64
CA ALA A 224 -7.84 -0.02 -4.85
C ALA A 224 -7.83 1.29 -5.63
N LEU A 225 -9.01 1.90 -5.81
CA LEU A 225 -9.17 3.16 -6.53
C LEU A 225 -8.54 4.31 -5.77
N GLU A 226 -8.72 4.36 -4.44
CA GLU A 226 -8.07 5.37 -3.60
C GLU A 226 -6.55 5.25 -3.67
N TRP A 227 -6.02 4.03 -3.49
CA TRP A 227 -4.58 3.76 -3.62
C TRP A 227 -4.04 4.15 -5.00
N THR A 228 -4.75 3.80 -6.08
CA THR A 228 -4.35 4.12 -7.46
C THR A 228 -4.34 5.64 -7.66
N ASN A 229 -5.38 6.34 -7.24
CA ASN A 229 -5.49 7.79 -7.35
C ASN A 229 -4.35 8.49 -6.58
N MET A 230 -4.05 8.05 -5.35
CA MET A 230 -2.94 8.60 -4.56
C MET A 230 -1.58 8.35 -5.23
N SER A 231 -1.36 7.14 -5.75
CA SER A 231 -0.11 6.75 -6.42
C SER A 231 0.12 7.52 -7.72
N LEU A 232 -0.93 7.69 -8.52
CA LEU A 232 -0.87 8.46 -9.75
C LEU A 232 -0.72 9.96 -9.47
N THR A 233 -1.42 10.51 -8.47
CA THR A 233 -1.25 11.93 -8.07
C THR A 233 0.19 12.21 -7.65
N MET A 234 0.82 11.33 -6.86
CA MET A 234 2.24 11.49 -6.50
C MET A 234 3.17 11.41 -7.70
N SER A 235 2.86 10.55 -8.67
CA SER A 235 3.62 10.46 -9.91
C SER A 235 3.47 11.74 -10.74
N ALA A 236 2.31 12.39 -10.70
CA ALA A 236 2.04 13.65 -11.39
C ALA A 236 2.82 14.77 -10.74
N GLU A 237 2.76 14.84 -9.40
CA GLU A 237 3.58 15.75 -8.62
C GLU A 237 5.06 15.51 -8.95
N ALA A 238 5.52 14.26 -9.11
CA ALA A 238 6.87 13.87 -9.54
C ALA A 238 7.24 14.18 -10.99
N HIS A 239 6.34 14.77 -11.78
CA HIS A 239 6.52 15.01 -13.21
C HIS A 239 6.94 13.74 -13.97
N HIS A 240 6.52 12.58 -13.51
CA HIS A 240 6.73 11.33 -14.23
C HIS A 240 5.83 11.28 -15.46
N ALA A 241 6.33 10.64 -16.52
CA ALA A 241 5.53 10.35 -17.70
C ALA A 241 4.39 9.40 -17.32
N PHE A 242 3.18 9.73 -17.75
CA PHE A 242 2.01 8.87 -17.63
C PHE A 242 1.76 8.08 -18.90
N THR A 243 1.13 6.91 -18.73
CA THR A 243 0.43 6.28 -19.84
C THR A 243 -0.89 6.99 -20.07
N LEU A 244 -1.41 6.99 -21.31
CA LEU A 244 -2.71 7.60 -21.63
C LEU A 244 -3.84 7.02 -20.77
N SER A 245 -3.78 5.74 -20.42
CA SER A 245 -4.76 5.08 -19.54
C SER A 245 -4.71 5.60 -18.10
N ALA A 246 -3.51 5.94 -17.59
CA ALA A 246 -3.35 6.49 -16.25
C ALA A 246 -3.86 7.93 -16.16
N GLU A 247 -3.59 8.74 -17.19
CA GLU A 247 -4.13 10.10 -17.32
C GLU A 247 -5.66 10.08 -17.40
N TRP A 248 -6.23 9.24 -18.27
CA TRP A 248 -7.68 9.07 -18.35
C TRP A 248 -8.29 8.66 -17.00
N LEU A 249 -7.65 7.73 -16.28
CA LEU A 249 -8.15 7.29 -14.98
C LEU A 249 -8.15 8.43 -13.95
N LEU A 250 -7.11 9.26 -13.92
CA LEU A 250 -7.04 10.44 -13.03
C LEU A 250 -8.15 11.44 -13.36
N ASP A 251 -8.31 11.77 -14.63
CA ASP A 251 -9.32 12.72 -15.10
C ASP A 251 -10.75 12.24 -14.81
N ASN A 252 -10.97 10.93 -14.83
CA ASN A 252 -12.29 10.31 -14.63
C ASN A 252 -12.48 9.71 -13.22
N ALA A 253 -11.53 9.87 -12.30
CA ALA A 253 -11.55 9.25 -10.98
C ALA A 253 -12.79 9.65 -10.15
N TYR A 254 -13.34 10.85 -10.37
CA TYR A 254 -14.53 11.32 -9.68
C TYR A 254 -15.79 10.57 -10.14
N LEU A 255 -15.93 10.28 -11.44
CA LEU A 255 -17.06 9.52 -12.00
C LEU A 255 -17.07 8.10 -11.45
N ILE A 256 -15.92 7.44 -11.40
CA ILE A 256 -15.80 6.08 -10.87
C ILE A 256 -16.16 6.05 -9.38
N ARG A 257 -15.68 7.02 -8.60
CA ARG A 257 -16.02 7.16 -7.17
C ARG A 257 -17.51 7.38 -6.93
N GLU A 258 -18.17 8.15 -7.80
CA GLU A 258 -19.63 8.31 -7.77
C GLU A 258 -20.34 6.97 -8.02
N GLN A 259 -19.91 6.21 -9.03
CA GLN A 259 -20.47 4.87 -9.30
C GLN A 259 -20.31 3.91 -8.12
N VAL A 260 -19.14 3.88 -7.48
CA VAL A 260 -18.89 3.07 -6.27
C VAL A 260 -19.83 3.48 -5.13
N THR A 261 -19.96 4.78 -4.90
CA THR A 261 -20.83 5.33 -3.85
C THR A 261 -22.29 4.94 -4.07
N ASP A 262 -22.77 5.02 -5.30
CA ASP A 262 -24.15 4.69 -5.64
C ASP A 262 -24.42 3.19 -5.62
N LEU A 263 -23.45 2.36 -6.03
CA LEU A 263 -23.51 0.92 -5.86
C LEU A 263 -23.63 0.53 -4.39
N ARG A 264 -22.84 1.17 -3.52
CA ARG A 264 -22.86 0.92 -2.07
C ARG A 264 -24.23 1.19 -1.47
N LYS A 265 -24.88 2.29 -1.85
CA LYS A 265 -26.25 2.61 -1.43
C LYS A 265 -27.28 1.62 -1.98
N SER A 266 -27.04 1.14 -3.20
CA SER A 266 -27.92 0.23 -3.93
C SER A 266 -27.75 -1.25 -3.56
N LEU A 267 -26.87 -1.59 -2.60
CA LEU A 267 -26.55 -2.95 -2.18
C LEU A 267 -27.20 -3.34 -0.82
N PRO A 268 -28.54 -3.36 -0.63
CA PRO A 268 -29.09 -3.92 0.60
C PRO A 268 -28.84 -5.44 0.62
N GLN A 269 -27.89 -5.86 1.46
CA GLN A 269 -27.37 -7.23 1.56
C GLN A 269 -28.47 -8.30 1.74
N LYS A 270 -29.60 -7.93 2.35
CA LYS A 270 -30.76 -8.82 2.57
C LYS A 270 -31.45 -9.26 1.27
N TYR A 271 -31.42 -8.45 0.21
CA TYR A 271 -32.02 -8.78 -1.08
C TYR A 271 -31.10 -9.69 -1.90
N TYR A 272 -29.82 -9.36 -1.98
CA TYR A 272 -28.86 -10.13 -2.77
C TYR A 272 -28.50 -11.49 -2.15
N GLY A 273 -28.64 -11.66 -0.84
CA GLY A 273 -28.48 -12.95 -0.17
C GLY A 273 -29.56 -14.00 -0.51
N LYS A 274 -30.63 -13.61 -1.23
CA LYS A 274 -31.70 -14.50 -1.68
C LYS A 274 -31.58 -14.92 -3.14
N LEU A 275 -30.58 -14.40 -3.86
CA LEU A 275 -30.40 -14.72 -5.26
C LEU A 275 -30.08 -16.21 -5.45
N PRO A 276 -30.53 -16.83 -6.55
CA PRO A 276 -30.20 -18.22 -6.81
C PRO A 276 -28.70 -18.42 -6.98
N LEU A 277 -28.15 -19.39 -6.25
CA LEU A 277 -26.71 -19.66 -6.22
C LEU A 277 -26.34 -20.81 -7.15
N ILE A 278 -25.14 -20.72 -7.75
CA ILE A 278 -24.56 -21.79 -8.55
C ILE A 278 -24.27 -23.00 -7.64
N ALA A 279 -24.71 -24.18 -8.08
CA ALA A 279 -24.69 -25.40 -7.28
C ALA A 279 -23.31 -26.08 -7.22
N SER A 280 -22.52 -26.00 -8.29
CA SER A 280 -21.27 -26.76 -8.44
C SER A 280 -20.27 -26.05 -9.37
N GLY A 281 -19.02 -26.53 -9.36
CA GLY A 281 -17.92 -25.98 -10.15
C GLY A 281 -17.16 -24.85 -9.45
N PRO A 282 -16.24 -24.17 -10.18
CA PRO A 282 -15.38 -23.12 -9.63
C PRO A 282 -16.17 -21.93 -9.04
N SER A 283 -17.30 -21.62 -9.66
CA SER A 283 -18.18 -20.49 -9.28
C SER A 283 -19.26 -20.89 -8.26
N ALA A 284 -19.19 -22.09 -7.67
CA ALA A 284 -20.19 -22.58 -6.72
C ALA A 284 -20.35 -21.65 -5.52
N GLY A 285 -21.59 -21.35 -5.16
CA GLY A 285 -21.94 -20.44 -4.06
C GLY A 285 -21.94 -18.96 -4.43
N LEU A 286 -21.61 -18.59 -5.67
CA LEU A 286 -21.85 -17.24 -6.21
C LEU A 286 -23.29 -17.14 -6.76
N PRO A 287 -23.92 -15.95 -6.68
CA PRO A 287 -25.18 -15.72 -7.38
C PRO A 287 -25.03 -15.93 -8.89
N ARG A 288 -25.96 -16.67 -9.49
CA ARG A 288 -25.92 -16.96 -10.94
C ARG A 288 -25.85 -15.69 -11.78
N VAL A 289 -26.68 -14.69 -11.45
CA VAL A 289 -26.69 -13.40 -12.14
C VAL A 289 -25.35 -12.65 -12.05
N TYR A 290 -24.60 -12.83 -10.97
CA TYR A 290 -23.28 -12.22 -10.83
C TYR A 290 -22.26 -12.86 -11.77
N HIS A 291 -22.26 -14.19 -11.84
CA HIS A 291 -21.44 -14.93 -12.80
C HIS A 291 -21.85 -14.64 -14.26
N LEU A 292 -23.15 -14.47 -14.52
CA LEU A 292 -23.67 -14.07 -15.82
C LEU A 292 -23.13 -12.70 -16.24
N ALA A 293 -23.12 -11.73 -15.32
CA ALA A 293 -22.54 -10.41 -15.56
C ALA A 293 -21.04 -10.49 -15.84
N ALA A 294 -20.30 -11.30 -15.07
CA ALA A 294 -18.85 -11.48 -15.24
C ALA A 294 -18.51 -12.01 -16.63
N GLU A 295 -19.23 -13.04 -17.08
CA GLU A 295 -19.03 -13.63 -18.41
C GLU A 295 -19.49 -12.67 -19.51
N MET A 296 -20.54 -11.87 -19.30
CA MET A 296 -20.96 -10.85 -20.28
C MET A 296 -19.91 -9.74 -20.44
N VAL A 297 -19.37 -9.21 -19.34
CA VAL A 297 -18.29 -8.21 -19.36
C VAL A 297 -17.04 -8.78 -20.04
N SER A 298 -16.64 -10.00 -19.67
CA SER A 298 -15.46 -10.66 -20.24
C SER A 298 -15.59 -10.91 -21.73
N GLU A 299 -16.76 -11.37 -22.20
CA GLU A 299 -16.97 -11.63 -23.63
C GLU A 299 -17.04 -10.34 -24.45
N THR A 300 -17.42 -9.22 -23.86
CA THR A 300 -17.65 -7.95 -24.57
C THR A 300 -16.51 -6.95 -24.42
N ASP A 301 -15.42 -7.33 -23.76
CA ASP A 301 -14.32 -6.43 -23.42
C ASP A 301 -14.79 -5.20 -22.62
N GLY A 302 -15.84 -5.35 -21.81
CA GLY A 302 -16.51 -4.26 -21.10
C GLY A 302 -17.44 -3.38 -21.95
N ALA A 303 -17.49 -3.56 -23.28
CA ALA A 303 -18.37 -2.83 -24.19
C ALA A 303 -19.83 -3.32 -24.11
N LEU A 304 -20.55 -2.87 -23.09
CA LEU A 304 -21.94 -3.25 -22.85
C LEU A 304 -22.93 -2.29 -23.52
N GLU A 305 -23.37 -2.64 -24.72
CA GLU A 305 -24.49 -1.96 -25.39
C GLU A 305 -25.84 -2.62 -25.08
N PRO A 306 -26.96 -1.87 -25.10
CA PRO A 306 -28.29 -2.43 -24.84
C PRO A 306 -28.64 -3.65 -25.72
N GLU A 307 -28.22 -3.64 -26.99
CA GLU A 307 -28.47 -4.74 -27.92
C GLU A 307 -27.67 -5.99 -27.58
N ILE A 308 -26.42 -5.83 -27.13
CA ILE A 308 -25.57 -6.92 -26.66
C ILE A 308 -26.21 -7.58 -25.43
N ILE A 309 -26.61 -6.78 -24.44
CA ILE A 309 -27.28 -7.27 -23.23
C ILE A 309 -28.57 -8.03 -23.61
N ARG A 310 -29.40 -7.44 -24.49
CA ARG A 310 -30.67 -8.04 -24.92
C ARG A 310 -30.46 -9.39 -25.63
N ARG A 311 -29.48 -9.47 -26.54
CA ARG A 311 -29.17 -10.73 -27.26
C ARG A 311 -28.63 -11.80 -26.32
N PHE A 312 -27.69 -11.43 -25.45
CA PHE A 312 -27.11 -12.36 -24.48
C PHE A 312 -28.20 -12.93 -23.56
N LEU A 313 -29.01 -12.05 -22.97
CA LEU A 313 -30.10 -12.46 -22.07
C LEU A 313 -31.18 -13.25 -22.80
N GLY A 314 -31.51 -12.89 -24.05
CA GLY A 314 -32.49 -13.63 -24.86
C GLY A 314 -32.04 -15.06 -25.12
N ALA A 315 -30.79 -15.25 -25.52
CA ALA A 315 -30.20 -16.56 -25.75
C ALA A 315 -30.08 -17.39 -24.46
N PHE A 316 -29.70 -16.76 -23.35
CA PHE A 316 -29.61 -17.41 -22.05
C PHE A 316 -30.98 -17.88 -21.54
N GLN A 317 -31.97 -16.97 -21.52
CA GLN A 317 -33.31 -17.23 -20.97
C GLN A 317 -34.14 -18.19 -21.83
N ALA A 318 -33.82 -18.35 -23.12
CA ALA A 318 -34.44 -19.35 -23.98
C ALA A 318 -34.18 -20.80 -23.49
N ILE A 319 -33.10 -21.02 -22.72
CA ILE A 319 -32.74 -22.32 -22.15
C ILE A 319 -33.03 -22.35 -20.66
N THR A 320 -32.67 -21.29 -19.93
CA THR A 320 -32.81 -21.25 -18.48
C THR A 320 -33.37 -19.88 -18.05
N PRO A 321 -34.66 -19.80 -17.71
CA PRO A 321 -35.28 -18.56 -17.26
C PRO A 321 -34.59 -17.98 -16.02
N LEU A 322 -34.41 -16.66 -16.04
CA LEU A 322 -33.98 -15.88 -14.87
C LEU A 322 -35.22 -15.52 -14.06
N ASP A 323 -35.08 -15.50 -12.73
CA ASP A 323 -36.14 -14.96 -11.90
C ASP A 323 -36.17 -13.43 -11.98
N ILE A 324 -37.30 -12.85 -11.56
CA ILE A 324 -37.47 -11.39 -11.59
C ILE A 324 -36.39 -10.69 -10.75
N GLY A 325 -35.99 -11.29 -9.61
CA GLY A 325 -34.97 -10.73 -8.71
C GLY A 325 -33.58 -10.69 -9.36
N GLU A 326 -33.22 -11.71 -10.14
CA GLU A 326 -32.00 -11.74 -10.95
C GLU A 326 -32.01 -10.65 -12.01
N LEU A 327 -33.12 -10.46 -12.73
CA LEU A 327 -33.24 -9.40 -13.72
C LEU A 327 -33.11 -8.00 -13.09
N TRP A 328 -33.71 -7.78 -11.91
CA TRP A 328 -33.54 -6.54 -11.14
C TRP A 328 -32.12 -6.35 -10.62
N ALA A 329 -31.41 -7.44 -10.30
CA ALA A 329 -30.03 -7.38 -9.81
C ALA A 329 -29.00 -7.15 -10.93
N LEU A 330 -29.31 -7.54 -12.17
CA LEU A 330 -28.34 -7.55 -13.27
C LEU A 330 -27.63 -6.20 -13.51
N PRO A 331 -28.31 -5.02 -13.55
CA PRO A 331 -27.62 -3.75 -13.78
C PRO A 331 -26.60 -3.40 -12.69
N LEU A 332 -26.85 -3.84 -11.46
CA LEU A 332 -25.91 -3.69 -10.35
C LEU A 332 -24.72 -4.64 -10.50
N MET A 333 -24.98 -5.90 -10.89
CA MET A 333 -23.93 -6.90 -11.09
C MET A 333 -22.99 -6.52 -12.25
N LEU A 334 -23.52 -5.99 -13.35
CA LEU A 334 -22.72 -5.50 -14.49
C LEU A 334 -21.80 -4.35 -14.06
N ARG A 335 -22.34 -3.37 -13.31
CA ARG A 335 -21.54 -2.26 -12.79
C ARG A 335 -20.46 -2.73 -11.82
N LEU A 336 -20.76 -3.67 -10.93
CA LEU A 336 -19.75 -4.25 -10.04
C LEU A 336 -18.66 -4.99 -10.83
N GLN A 337 -19.03 -5.73 -11.88
CA GLN A 337 -18.07 -6.46 -12.73
C GLN A 337 -17.23 -5.57 -13.64
N LEU A 338 -17.70 -4.38 -14.01
CA LEU A 338 -16.89 -3.38 -14.73
C LEU A 338 -15.87 -2.68 -13.81
N LEU A 339 -16.10 -2.71 -12.50
CA LEU A 339 -15.21 -2.09 -11.51
C LEU A 339 -14.16 -3.07 -10.96
N GLU A 340 -14.43 -4.37 -11.00
CA GLU A 340 -13.47 -5.44 -10.64
C GLU A 340 -12.38 -5.60 -11.70
#